data_AF-A0A7J7JGM1-F1
#
_entry.id   AF-A0A7J7JGM1-F1
#
_cell.length_a   1.000
_cell.length_b   1.000
_cell.length_c   1.000
_cell.angle_alpha   90.00
_cell.angle_beta   90.00
_cell.angle_gamma   90.00
#
_symmetry.space_group_name_H-M   'P 1'
#
loop_
_entity.id
_entity.type
_entity.pdbx_description
1 polymer ?
#
loop_
_entity_poly.entity_id
_entity_poly.type
_entity_poly.pdbx_seq_one_letter_code
_entity_poly.pdbx_strand_id
1 'polypeptide(L)'
;MFSDAILLSLVRKVKLPDVEFFINLGDWPLVKKSSTSPLPIFSWCGSDSTSDIILPTYDVTDSTLKSLSQVNLDMFTVQGTDSLNWSQKIPKALFRGRDSRKERLELVKLARRGNNSELIDAGITAFFFFPKDEQLTSERINFFDFFKLNIDGTVAAYRFPYLMAADSLVLKQDSEYYEFFYKELQPWKHYVPVKRDLSDVVQQVKWAIDHDDEAEEIARNGRTRTRELVTLLTYTAITIKHFKKAWKKHNTQTISLIASVSVATVSDLVMNSNLCHLSITCSSQQRSLIYNILREDNSITN
;
A
#
# COMPACT_ATOMS: atom_id res chain seq x y z
N MET A 1 -1.39 16.46 -11.30
CA MET A 1 -0.44 16.75 -10.20
C MET A 1 -0.18 15.41 -9.51
N PHE A 2 0.91 14.71 -9.85
CA PHE A 2 0.96 13.23 -9.71
C PHE A 2 2.25 12.72 -9.02
N SER A 3 3.42 13.29 -9.28
CA SER A 3 4.71 12.76 -8.77
C SER A 3 5.60 13.80 -8.08
N ASP A 4 5.32 15.08 -8.26
CA ASP A 4 6.09 16.19 -7.69
C ASP A 4 5.79 16.43 -6.21
N ALA A 5 4.58 16.11 -5.75
CA ALA A 5 4.17 16.33 -4.36
C ALA A 5 5.10 15.63 -3.34
N ILE A 6 5.54 14.41 -3.63
CA ILE A 6 6.50 13.71 -2.76
C ILE A 6 7.88 14.36 -2.80
N LEU A 7 8.35 14.77 -3.98
CA LEU A 7 9.65 15.43 -4.13
C LEU A 7 9.68 16.79 -3.40
N LEU A 8 8.62 17.59 -3.55
CA LEU A 8 8.44 18.86 -2.84
C LEU A 8 8.37 18.64 -1.32
N SER A 9 7.70 17.57 -0.88
CA SER A 9 7.64 17.19 0.53
C SER A 9 9.02 16.82 1.07
N LEU A 10 9.84 16.09 0.29
CA LEU A 10 11.20 15.70 0.65
C LEU A 10 12.14 16.91 0.73
N VAL A 11 12.17 17.76 -0.30
CA VAL A 11 13.04 18.96 -0.34
C VAL A 11 12.81 19.89 0.86
N ARG A 12 11.58 19.95 1.38
CA ARG A 12 11.25 20.74 2.58
C ARG A 12 11.76 20.11 3.88
N LYS A 13 12.00 18.80 3.90
CA LYS A 13 12.33 18.03 5.12
C LYS A 13 13.79 17.62 5.18
N VAL A 14 14.46 17.46 4.03
CA VAL A 14 15.84 16.99 3.94
C VAL A 14 16.63 17.80 2.93
N LYS A 15 17.91 18.02 3.22
CA LYS A 15 18.85 18.60 2.26
C LYS A 15 19.24 17.51 1.26
N LEU A 16 18.86 17.69 0.01
CA LEU A 16 19.22 16.81 -1.09
C LEU A 16 20.40 17.41 -1.88
N PRO A 17 21.32 16.59 -2.40
CA PRO A 17 22.29 17.04 -3.40
C PRO A 17 21.58 17.35 -4.74
N ASP A 18 22.28 18.00 -5.66
CA ASP A 18 21.80 18.15 -7.03
C ASP A 18 21.69 16.78 -7.68
N VAL A 19 20.48 16.38 -8.11
CA VAL A 19 20.21 15.03 -8.61
C VAL A 19 19.46 15.08 -9.94
N GLU A 20 19.74 14.10 -10.80
CA GLU A 20 18.96 13.80 -12.00
C GLU A 20 18.48 12.35 -11.93
N PHE A 21 17.21 12.12 -12.28
CA PHE A 21 16.63 10.78 -12.29
C PHE A 21 15.45 10.68 -13.25
N PHE A 22 15.11 9.45 -13.62
CA PHE A 22 13.95 9.15 -14.46
C PHE A 22 12.81 8.58 -13.61
N ILE A 23 11.61 9.15 -13.73
CA ILE A 23 10.38 8.59 -13.17
C ILE A 23 9.51 8.07 -14.32
N ASN A 24 9.20 6.79 -14.26
CA ASN A 24 8.18 6.17 -15.09
C ASN A 24 6.78 6.58 -14.60
N LEU A 25 5.98 7.15 -15.49
CA LEU A 25 4.60 7.53 -15.21
C LEU A 25 3.57 6.46 -15.63
N GLY A 26 4.02 5.41 -16.32
CA GLY A 26 3.17 4.29 -16.71
C GLY A 26 3.02 3.25 -15.59
N ASP A 27 2.06 2.34 -15.78
CA ASP A 27 1.79 1.26 -14.81
C ASP A 27 2.89 0.18 -14.82
N TRP A 28 3.40 -0.16 -16.01
CA TRP A 28 4.32 -1.28 -16.19
C TRP A 28 5.75 -0.92 -15.76
N PRO A 29 6.44 -1.77 -14.98
CA PRO A 29 7.86 -1.60 -14.73
C PRO A 29 8.67 -1.78 -16.03
N LEU A 30 9.78 -1.04 -16.16
CA LEU A 30 10.49 -0.91 -17.43
C LEU A 30 11.84 -1.66 -17.46
N VAL A 31 12.53 -1.73 -16.33
CA VAL A 31 13.95 -2.14 -16.30
C VAL A 31 14.05 -3.63 -16.06
N LYS A 32 14.24 -4.42 -17.11
CA LYS A 32 14.43 -5.89 -16.99
C LYS A 32 15.71 -6.22 -16.21
N LYS A 33 15.64 -7.19 -15.29
CA LYS A 33 16.80 -7.70 -14.54
C LYS A 33 17.89 -8.30 -15.44
N SER A 34 17.50 -8.81 -16.61
CA SER A 34 18.43 -9.36 -17.61
C SER A 34 19.18 -8.30 -18.41
N SER A 35 18.91 -7.01 -18.19
CA SER A 35 19.60 -5.92 -18.89
C SER A 35 21.07 -5.85 -18.46
N THR A 36 21.97 -5.78 -19.43
CA THR A 36 23.42 -5.66 -19.21
C THR A 36 23.82 -4.30 -18.63
N SER A 37 23.00 -3.26 -18.85
CA SER A 37 23.21 -1.91 -18.31
C SER A 37 21.89 -1.31 -17.82
N PRO A 38 21.40 -1.71 -16.63
CA PRO A 38 20.09 -1.27 -16.13
C PRO A 38 20.12 0.17 -15.62
N LEU A 39 19.32 1.03 -16.26
CA LEU A 39 19.10 2.42 -15.85
C LEU A 39 18.33 2.51 -14.52
N PRO A 40 18.61 3.50 -13.65
CA PRO A 40 17.90 3.72 -12.39
C PRO A 40 16.57 4.44 -12.66
N ILE A 41 15.54 3.68 -13.03
CA ILE A 41 14.19 4.22 -13.25
C ILE A 41 13.36 4.01 -11.99
N PHE A 42 12.74 5.08 -11.52
CA PHE A 42 11.72 5.02 -10.47
C PHE A 42 10.36 4.67 -11.07
N SER A 43 9.67 3.70 -10.49
CA SER A 43 8.35 3.23 -10.95
C SER A 43 7.40 3.05 -9.77
N TRP A 44 6.10 3.05 -10.02
CA TRP A 44 5.06 2.82 -9.00
C TRP A 44 4.91 1.34 -8.62
N CYS A 45 5.23 0.47 -9.57
CA CYS A 45 5.12 -0.98 -9.45
C CYS A 45 6.42 -1.63 -9.92
N GLY A 46 6.84 -2.69 -9.23
CA GLY A 46 7.93 -3.57 -9.65
C GLY A 46 7.40 -4.94 -10.05
N SER A 47 8.25 -5.77 -10.64
CA SER A 47 7.98 -7.20 -10.81
C SER A 47 9.19 -8.06 -10.49
N ASP A 48 8.98 -9.37 -10.32
CA ASP A 48 10.07 -10.34 -10.12
C ASP A 48 11.09 -10.35 -11.25
N SER A 49 10.71 -9.88 -12.44
CA SER A 49 11.57 -9.80 -13.62
C SER A 49 12.20 -8.41 -13.84
N THR A 50 11.88 -7.41 -13.00
CA THR A 50 12.38 -6.05 -13.15
C THR A 50 13.18 -5.53 -11.96
N SER A 51 13.97 -4.49 -12.19
CA SER A 51 14.87 -3.87 -11.21
C SER A 51 14.60 -2.39 -10.99
N ASP A 52 13.40 -1.93 -11.35
CA ASP A 52 12.91 -0.58 -11.08
C ASP A 52 12.98 -0.25 -9.58
N ILE A 53 13.20 1.03 -9.27
CA ILE A 53 13.23 1.55 -7.90
C ILE A 53 11.81 1.95 -7.53
N ILE A 54 11.20 1.25 -6.57
CA ILE A 54 9.75 1.38 -6.36
C ILE A 54 9.44 2.54 -5.45
N LEU A 55 8.85 3.60 -6.01
CA LEU A 55 8.29 4.68 -5.22
C LEU A 55 6.91 4.29 -4.71
N PRO A 56 6.48 4.85 -3.57
CA PRO A 56 5.09 4.73 -3.20
C PRO A 56 4.20 5.40 -4.26
N THR A 57 3.01 4.84 -4.46
CA THR A 57 2.08 5.30 -5.49
C THR A 57 1.60 6.73 -5.22
N TYR A 58 1.26 7.45 -6.29
CA TYR A 58 0.72 8.81 -6.24
C TYR A 58 -0.50 8.94 -5.33
N ASP A 59 -1.36 7.91 -5.30
CA ASP A 59 -2.60 7.90 -4.50
C ASP A 59 -2.31 7.82 -2.99
N VAL A 60 -1.41 6.91 -2.60
CA VAL A 60 -0.95 6.80 -1.21
C VAL A 60 -0.16 8.06 -0.81
N THR A 61 0.61 8.63 -1.74
CA THR A 61 1.33 9.90 -1.54
C THR A 61 0.35 11.01 -1.19
N ASP A 62 -0.66 11.21 -2.03
CA ASP A 62 -1.64 12.27 -1.89
C ASP A 62 -2.44 12.11 -0.60
N SER A 63 -2.91 10.88 -0.33
CA SER A 63 -3.61 10.53 0.91
C SER A 63 -2.77 10.84 2.15
N THR A 64 -1.49 10.46 2.14
CA THR A 64 -0.57 10.65 3.27
C THR A 64 -0.23 12.13 3.49
N LEU A 65 0.04 12.88 2.42
CA LEU A 65 0.38 14.31 2.53
C LEU A 65 -0.83 15.15 2.93
N LYS A 66 -2.02 14.87 2.38
CA LYS A 66 -3.25 15.60 2.72
C LYS A 66 -3.68 15.37 4.16
N SER A 67 -3.42 14.19 4.73
CA SER A 67 -3.72 13.91 6.15
C SER A 67 -3.07 14.90 7.14
N LEU A 68 -2.05 15.65 6.70
CA LEU A 68 -1.34 16.65 7.52
C LEU A 68 -1.87 18.07 7.39
N SER A 69 -2.48 18.38 6.24
CA SER A 69 -2.92 19.74 5.90
C SER A 69 -4.43 19.89 5.82
N GLN A 70 -5.15 18.77 5.72
CA GLN A 70 -6.59 18.71 5.62
C GLN A 70 -7.13 17.86 6.78
N VAL A 71 -7.78 18.53 7.73
CA VAL A 71 -8.73 17.86 8.60
C VAL A 71 -10.03 17.78 7.79
N ASN A 72 -10.42 16.58 7.37
CA ASN A 72 -11.75 16.36 6.82
C ASN A 72 -12.76 16.47 7.96
N LEU A 73 -13.18 17.72 8.24
CA LEU A 73 -14.28 18.07 9.13
C LEU A 73 -15.62 17.90 8.41
N ASP A 74 -15.76 16.84 7.63
CA ASP A 74 -17.06 16.47 7.11
C ASP A 74 -17.80 15.64 8.17
N MET A 75 -19.13 15.81 8.21
CA MET A 75 -19.99 15.15 9.20
C MET A 75 -19.81 13.62 9.19
N PHE A 76 -19.47 13.01 8.05
CA PHE A 76 -19.29 11.57 7.91
C PHE A 76 -17.94 11.07 8.46
N THR A 77 -16.87 11.86 8.33
CA THR A 77 -15.58 11.54 8.96
C THR A 77 -15.66 11.69 10.49
N VAL A 78 -16.36 12.70 11.00
CA VAL A 78 -16.57 12.92 12.46
C VAL A 78 -17.46 11.86 13.08
N GLN A 79 -18.45 11.36 12.35
CA GLN A 79 -19.26 10.22 12.77
C GLN A 79 -18.45 8.92 12.88
N GLY A 80 -17.21 8.90 12.36
CA GLY A 80 -16.45 7.68 12.18
C GLY A 80 -17.14 6.80 11.15
N THR A 81 -16.37 6.13 10.29
CA THR A 81 -16.90 4.86 9.79
C THR A 81 -16.78 3.93 10.97
N ASP A 82 -17.89 3.64 11.65
CA ASP A 82 -17.98 2.54 12.61
C ASP A 82 -17.60 1.27 11.84
N SER A 83 -16.30 0.97 11.78
CA SER A 83 -15.84 -0.30 11.26
C SER A 83 -16.42 -1.33 12.20
N LEU A 84 -17.33 -2.16 11.69
CA LEU A 84 -17.95 -3.24 12.45
C LEU A 84 -16.88 -4.02 13.21
N ASN A 85 -17.15 -4.31 14.49
CA ASN A 85 -16.32 -5.22 15.27
C ASN A 85 -16.19 -6.55 14.51
N TRP A 86 -15.08 -7.27 14.72
CA TRP A 86 -14.82 -8.51 14.01
C TRP A 86 -16.01 -9.49 14.03
N SER A 87 -16.63 -9.67 15.19
CA SER A 87 -17.80 -10.54 15.39
C SER A 87 -19.05 -10.15 14.59
N GLN A 88 -19.11 -8.94 14.05
CA GLN A 88 -20.23 -8.42 13.24
C GLN A 88 -19.93 -8.51 11.73
N LYS A 89 -18.73 -8.96 11.34
CA LYS A 89 -18.37 -9.10 9.94
C LYS A 89 -19.13 -10.25 9.29
N ILE A 90 -19.39 -10.09 8.00
CA ILE A 90 -20.01 -11.12 7.18
C ILE A 90 -18.92 -12.12 6.80
N PRO A 91 -19.06 -13.42 7.12
CA PRO A 91 -18.08 -14.47 6.81
C PRO A 91 -18.14 -14.85 5.33
N LYS A 92 -17.86 -13.87 4.46
CA LYS A 92 -17.91 -13.95 3.00
C LYS A 92 -16.84 -13.06 2.43
N ALA A 93 -16.17 -13.53 1.37
CA ALA A 93 -15.16 -12.75 0.67
C ALA A 93 -15.78 -11.88 -0.43
N LEU A 94 -15.38 -10.61 -0.49
CA LEU A 94 -15.90 -9.63 -1.42
C LEU A 94 -14.82 -9.16 -2.40
N PHE A 95 -15.19 -9.07 -3.68
CA PHE A 95 -14.44 -8.37 -4.72
C PHE A 95 -15.34 -7.43 -5.52
N ARG A 96 -14.91 -6.18 -5.67
CA ARG A 96 -15.44 -5.22 -6.65
C ARG A 96 -14.27 -4.55 -7.37
N GLY A 97 -14.24 -4.64 -8.68
CA GLY A 97 -13.16 -4.05 -9.47
C GLY A 97 -13.46 -3.98 -10.96
N ARG A 98 -12.58 -3.32 -11.71
CA ARG A 98 -12.67 -3.30 -13.18
C ARG A 98 -12.11 -4.60 -13.76
N ASP A 99 -12.47 -4.86 -15.00
CA ASP A 99 -12.04 -5.98 -15.84
C ASP A 99 -10.56 -5.95 -16.25
N SER A 100 -9.66 -5.25 -15.54
CA SER A 100 -8.27 -5.05 -15.96
C SER A 100 -7.38 -6.30 -16.02
N ARG A 101 -7.93 -7.49 -15.72
CA ARG A 101 -7.22 -8.77 -15.74
C ARG A 101 -8.20 -9.92 -15.92
N LYS A 102 -7.77 -10.99 -16.61
CA LYS A 102 -8.62 -12.15 -16.89
C LYS A 102 -9.04 -12.88 -15.61
N GLU A 103 -8.14 -12.98 -14.64
CA GLU A 103 -8.33 -13.61 -13.35
C GLU A 103 -9.49 -12.97 -12.57
N ARG A 104 -9.74 -11.67 -12.76
CA ARG A 104 -10.91 -11.00 -12.16
C ARG A 104 -12.23 -11.48 -12.77
N LEU A 105 -12.27 -11.71 -14.08
CA LEU A 105 -13.44 -12.26 -14.76
C LEU A 105 -13.69 -13.72 -14.32
N GLU A 106 -12.62 -14.51 -14.24
CA GLU A 106 -12.70 -15.90 -13.78
C GLU A 106 -13.13 -16.00 -12.31
N LEU A 107 -12.70 -15.06 -11.44
CA LEU A 107 -13.19 -14.96 -10.06
C LEU A 107 -14.71 -14.76 -10.02
N VAL A 108 -15.25 -13.85 -10.83
CA VAL A 108 -16.71 -13.60 -10.87
C VAL A 108 -17.46 -14.84 -11.37
N LYS A 109 -16.96 -15.51 -12.40
CA LYS A 109 -17.55 -16.78 -12.87
C LYS A 109 -17.50 -17.84 -11.79
N LEU A 110 -16.37 -17.99 -11.10
CA LEU A 110 -16.17 -18.96 -10.03
C LEU A 110 -17.08 -18.68 -8.83
N ALA A 111 -17.25 -17.42 -8.44
CA ALA A 111 -18.14 -16.99 -7.35
C ALA A 111 -19.61 -17.36 -7.62
N ARG A 112 -20.01 -17.45 -8.88
CA ARG A 112 -21.40 -17.75 -9.30
C ARG A 112 -21.66 -19.22 -9.60
N ARG A 113 -20.64 -20.07 -9.55
CA ARG A 113 -20.78 -21.51 -9.80
C ARG A 113 -21.26 -22.22 -8.54
N GLY A 114 -22.34 -22.98 -8.67
CA GLY A 114 -22.88 -23.79 -7.58
C GLY A 114 -23.13 -22.95 -6.32
N ASN A 115 -22.67 -23.45 -5.18
CA ASN A 115 -22.87 -22.79 -3.89
C ASN A 115 -21.75 -21.80 -3.52
N ASN A 116 -20.84 -21.47 -4.45
CA ASN A 116 -19.75 -20.54 -4.16
C ASN A 116 -20.24 -19.12 -3.85
N SER A 117 -21.46 -18.76 -4.25
CA SER A 117 -22.06 -17.45 -3.98
C SER A 117 -22.34 -17.21 -2.48
N GLU A 118 -22.39 -18.28 -1.69
CA GLU A 118 -22.48 -18.22 -0.24
C GLU A 118 -21.13 -17.80 0.38
N LEU A 119 -20.01 -18.10 -0.29
CA LEU A 119 -18.65 -17.86 0.22
C LEU A 119 -18.00 -16.62 -0.40
N ILE A 120 -18.29 -16.33 -1.67
CA ILE A 120 -17.66 -15.28 -2.44
C ILE A 120 -18.72 -14.43 -3.13
N ASP A 121 -18.69 -13.13 -2.89
CA ASP A 121 -19.38 -12.14 -3.69
C ASP A 121 -18.35 -11.40 -4.54
N ALA A 122 -18.37 -11.61 -5.85
CA ALA A 122 -17.46 -10.96 -6.78
C ALA A 122 -18.21 -10.34 -7.96
N GLY A 123 -17.78 -9.15 -8.38
CA GLY A 123 -18.40 -8.46 -9.53
C GLY A 123 -17.48 -7.45 -10.22
N ILE A 124 -17.71 -7.27 -11.52
CA ILE A 124 -17.03 -6.27 -12.34
C ILE A 124 -17.83 -4.96 -12.32
N THR A 125 -17.19 -3.88 -11.90
CA THR A 125 -17.86 -2.57 -11.76
C THR A 125 -17.88 -1.76 -13.06
N ALA A 126 -16.96 -2.05 -13.98
CA ALA A 126 -16.87 -1.39 -15.28
C ALA A 126 -15.96 -2.19 -16.22
N PHE A 127 -16.30 -2.19 -17.51
CA PHE A 127 -15.53 -2.81 -18.58
C PHE A 127 -14.75 -1.76 -19.37
N PHE A 128 -13.49 -2.08 -19.67
CA PHE A 128 -12.61 -1.24 -20.48
C PHE A 128 -11.60 -2.07 -21.29
N PHE A 129 -11.22 -3.25 -20.80
CA PHE A 129 -10.16 -4.08 -21.38
C PHE A 129 -10.72 -5.32 -22.10
N PHE A 130 -11.92 -5.77 -21.73
CA PHE A 130 -12.60 -6.92 -22.29
C PHE A 130 -13.98 -6.54 -22.83
N PRO A 131 -14.56 -7.35 -23.74
CA PRO A 131 -15.93 -7.17 -24.17
C PRO A 131 -16.88 -7.13 -22.98
N LYS A 132 -17.83 -6.18 -23.02
CA LYS A 132 -18.80 -6.00 -21.95
C LYS A 132 -19.64 -7.28 -21.77
N ASP A 133 -19.72 -7.75 -20.54
CA ASP A 133 -20.55 -8.89 -20.14
C ASP A 133 -21.46 -8.46 -18.99
N GLU A 134 -22.73 -8.19 -19.30
CA GLU A 134 -23.71 -7.76 -18.31
C GLU A 134 -23.97 -8.80 -17.22
N GLN A 135 -23.69 -10.07 -17.49
CA GLN A 135 -23.77 -11.06 -16.44
C GLN A 135 -22.73 -10.70 -15.40
N LEU A 136 -21.46 -10.53 -15.75
CA LEU A 136 -20.38 -10.29 -14.78
C LEU A 136 -20.41 -8.90 -14.13
N THR A 137 -21.23 -7.97 -14.63
CA THR A 137 -21.40 -6.63 -14.07
C THR A 137 -22.01 -6.68 -12.67
N SER A 138 -21.53 -5.84 -11.74
CA SER A 138 -22.17 -5.60 -10.44
C SER A 138 -21.89 -4.19 -9.95
N GLU A 139 -22.81 -3.65 -9.16
CA GLU A 139 -22.66 -2.32 -8.57
C GLU A 139 -21.56 -2.27 -7.52
N ARG A 140 -21.05 -1.05 -7.27
CA ARG A 140 -20.16 -0.80 -6.15
C ARG A 140 -20.96 -0.89 -4.87
N ILE A 141 -20.47 -1.69 -3.93
CA ILE A 141 -21.07 -1.80 -2.60
C ILE A 141 -20.04 -1.42 -1.54
N ASN A 142 -20.52 -1.13 -0.34
CA ASN A 142 -19.64 -0.98 0.81
C ASN A 142 -18.92 -2.29 1.05
N PHE A 143 -17.58 -2.23 1.13
CA PHE A 143 -16.78 -3.41 1.33
C PHE A 143 -16.51 -3.70 2.80
N PHE A 144 -16.61 -2.74 3.73
CA PHE A 144 -16.05 -2.83 5.10
C PHE A 144 -16.49 -4.06 5.91
N ASP A 145 -17.66 -4.62 5.62
CA ASP A 145 -18.26 -5.70 6.42
C ASP A 145 -17.74 -7.10 6.06
N PHE A 146 -17.04 -7.26 4.94
CA PHE A 146 -16.67 -8.58 4.36
C PHE A 146 -15.20 -8.95 4.56
N PHE A 147 -14.81 -10.19 4.27
CA PHE A 147 -13.40 -10.46 3.92
C PHE A 147 -13.07 -9.86 2.55
N LYS A 148 -11.82 -9.46 2.30
CA LYS A 148 -11.45 -8.66 1.13
C LYS A 148 -10.56 -9.46 0.19
N LEU A 149 -10.97 -9.62 -1.07
CA LEU A 149 -10.12 -10.23 -2.10
C LEU A 149 -9.30 -9.15 -2.79
N ASN A 150 -7.98 -9.25 -2.68
CA ASN A 150 -7.04 -8.41 -3.42
C ASN A 150 -6.51 -9.15 -4.65
N ILE A 151 -7.13 -8.86 -5.80
CA ILE A 151 -6.78 -9.42 -7.10
C ILE A 151 -6.10 -8.35 -7.95
N ASP A 152 -4.99 -8.70 -8.56
CA ASP A 152 -4.21 -7.81 -9.40
C ASP A 152 -5.01 -7.26 -10.59
N GLY A 153 -4.60 -6.08 -11.03
CA GLY A 153 -5.12 -5.47 -12.25
C GLY A 153 -4.14 -5.69 -13.40
N THR A 154 -3.93 -4.63 -14.16
CA THR A 154 -2.85 -4.53 -15.15
C THR A 154 -1.50 -4.86 -14.51
N VAL A 155 -1.26 -4.33 -13.31
CA VAL A 155 -0.10 -4.60 -12.45
C VAL A 155 -0.58 -4.85 -11.01
N ALA A 156 0.29 -4.65 -10.01
CA ALA A 156 -0.08 -4.72 -8.60
C ALA A 156 -1.34 -3.89 -8.31
N ALA A 157 -2.22 -4.42 -7.47
CA ALA A 157 -3.45 -3.73 -7.11
C ALA A 157 -3.18 -2.60 -6.10
N TYR A 158 -3.15 -1.34 -6.57
CA TYR A 158 -2.93 -0.15 -5.71
C TYR A 158 -4.01 0.08 -4.62
N ARG A 159 -5.08 -0.73 -4.61
CA ARG A 159 -6.05 -0.76 -3.51
C ARG A 159 -5.54 -1.54 -2.29
N PHE A 160 -4.52 -2.37 -2.44
CA PHE A 160 -4.03 -3.24 -1.38
C PHE A 160 -3.67 -2.50 -0.08
N PRO A 161 -2.96 -1.35 -0.09
CA PRO A 161 -2.70 -0.61 1.16
C PRO A 161 -3.99 -0.21 1.89
N TYR A 162 -5.03 0.18 1.16
CA TYR A 162 -6.32 0.58 1.72
C TYR A 162 -7.08 -0.61 2.30
N LEU A 163 -7.07 -1.76 1.59
CA LEU A 163 -7.69 -3.00 2.08
C LEU A 163 -7.01 -3.49 3.36
N MET A 164 -5.68 -3.42 3.40
CA MET A 164 -4.89 -3.85 4.55
C MET A 164 -5.01 -2.89 5.74
N ALA A 165 -5.11 -1.58 5.51
CA ALA A 165 -5.29 -0.59 6.58
C ALA A 165 -6.71 -0.58 7.19
N ALA A 166 -7.67 -1.18 6.49
CA ALA A 166 -9.02 -1.41 6.97
C ALA A 166 -9.06 -2.53 8.00
N ASP A 167 -10.16 -2.58 8.76
CA ASP A 167 -10.37 -3.59 9.78
C ASP A 167 -11.02 -4.83 9.16
N SER A 168 -10.31 -5.61 8.36
CA SER A 168 -10.84 -6.82 7.71
C SER A 168 -9.73 -7.76 7.25
N LEU A 169 -10.04 -9.05 7.17
CA LEU A 169 -9.12 -10.02 6.57
C LEU A 169 -8.94 -9.73 5.08
N VAL A 170 -7.70 -9.72 4.63
CA VAL A 170 -7.36 -9.63 3.21
C VAL A 170 -6.85 -10.98 2.73
N LEU A 171 -7.49 -11.50 1.68
CA LEU A 171 -7.03 -12.63 0.88
C LEU A 171 -6.30 -12.06 -0.34
N LYS A 172 -4.97 -12.24 -0.38
CA LYS A 172 -4.12 -11.63 -1.40
C LYS A 172 -3.71 -12.66 -2.44
N GLN A 173 -4.02 -12.38 -3.71
CA GLN A 173 -3.49 -13.15 -4.84
C GLN A 173 -1.96 -13.08 -4.88
N ASP A 174 -1.35 -14.23 -5.09
CA ASP A 174 0.06 -14.37 -5.41
C ASP A 174 0.36 -13.69 -6.75
N SER A 175 1.38 -12.85 -6.77
CA SER A 175 1.69 -11.99 -7.90
C SER A 175 3.18 -11.75 -8.01
N GLU A 176 3.65 -11.65 -9.24
CA GLU A 176 4.98 -11.15 -9.55
C GLU A 176 5.10 -9.65 -9.29
N TYR A 177 3.98 -8.93 -9.31
CA TYR A 177 3.94 -7.50 -9.13
C TYR A 177 3.93 -7.13 -7.65
N TYR A 178 4.70 -6.08 -7.32
CA TYR A 178 4.79 -5.60 -5.95
C TYR A 178 4.88 -4.08 -5.89
N GLU A 179 4.33 -3.51 -4.82
CA GLU A 179 4.50 -2.11 -4.45
C GLU A 179 5.57 -1.97 -3.36
N PHE A 180 5.89 -0.71 -3.00
CA PHE A 180 6.96 -0.33 -2.08
C PHE A 180 6.93 -1.04 -0.71
N PHE A 181 5.75 -1.41 -0.20
CA PHE A 181 5.57 -1.96 1.15
C PHE A 181 5.28 -3.48 1.17
N TYR A 182 5.12 -4.12 0.01
CA TYR A 182 4.69 -5.54 -0.03
C TYR A 182 5.68 -6.47 0.66
N LYS A 183 6.98 -6.15 0.58
CA LYS A 183 8.08 -6.93 1.19
C LYS A 183 8.05 -6.93 2.71
N GLU A 184 7.36 -5.96 3.31
CA GLU A 184 7.20 -5.83 4.76
C GLU A 184 6.01 -6.63 5.28
N LEU A 185 5.20 -7.20 4.38
CA LEU A 185 4.05 -8.05 4.67
C LEU A 185 4.40 -9.50 4.38
N GLN A 186 3.80 -10.40 5.15
CA GLN A 186 4.14 -11.81 5.20
C GLN A 186 2.84 -12.62 5.08
N PRO A 187 2.80 -13.63 4.20
CA PRO A 187 1.64 -14.53 4.09
C PRO A 187 1.42 -15.25 5.42
N TRP A 188 0.16 -15.55 5.75
CA TRP A 188 -0.28 -16.20 6.99
C TRP A 188 0.00 -15.46 8.29
N LYS A 189 0.67 -14.31 8.24
CA LYS A 189 0.85 -13.41 9.38
C LYS A 189 0.07 -12.10 9.21
N HIS A 190 0.07 -11.55 7.99
CA HIS A 190 -0.53 -10.26 7.69
C HIS A 190 -1.72 -10.38 6.73
N TYR A 191 -1.77 -11.42 5.92
CA TYR A 191 -2.84 -11.70 4.97
C TYR A 191 -2.90 -13.20 4.66
N VAL A 192 -4.03 -13.69 4.14
CA VAL A 192 -4.16 -15.07 3.64
C VAL A 192 -3.75 -15.11 2.16
N PRO A 193 -2.74 -15.90 1.77
CA PRO A 193 -2.33 -16.00 0.37
C PRO A 193 -3.33 -16.83 -0.44
N VAL A 194 -3.56 -16.41 -1.68
CA VAL A 194 -4.34 -17.13 -2.70
C VAL A 194 -3.42 -17.37 -3.88
N LYS A 195 -3.48 -18.54 -4.52
CA LYS A 195 -2.66 -18.85 -5.71
C LYS A 195 -2.93 -17.86 -6.84
N ARG A 196 -1.92 -17.67 -7.69
CA ARG A 196 -1.98 -16.75 -8.84
C ARG A 196 -3.16 -17.07 -9.76
N ASP A 197 -3.47 -18.34 -9.97
CA ASP A 197 -4.59 -18.79 -10.83
C ASP A 197 -5.95 -18.83 -10.12
N LEU A 198 -6.02 -18.43 -8.85
CA LEU A 198 -7.20 -18.45 -7.99
C LEU A 198 -7.78 -19.86 -7.73
N SER A 199 -7.02 -20.92 -8.04
CA SER A 199 -7.48 -22.31 -7.92
C SER A 199 -7.87 -22.71 -6.49
N ASP A 200 -7.29 -22.06 -5.48
CA ASP A 200 -7.54 -22.31 -4.06
C ASP A 200 -8.40 -21.24 -3.38
N VAL A 201 -8.92 -20.23 -4.11
CA VAL A 201 -9.62 -19.10 -3.48
C VAL A 201 -10.81 -19.55 -2.62
N VAL A 202 -11.59 -20.54 -3.09
CA VAL A 202 -12.72 -21.09 -2.32
C VAL A 202 -12.25 -21.79 -1.06
N GLN A 203 -11.13 -22.53 -1.15
CA GLN A 203 -10.54 -23.22 -0.01
C GLN A 203 -10.03 -22.23 1.03
N GLN A 204 -9.37 -21.14 0.60
CA GLN A 204 -8.85 -20.11 1.50
C GLN A 204 -9.97 -19.34 2.21
N VAL A 205 -11.09 -19.09 1.51
CA VAL A 205 -12.26 -18.47 2.15
C VAL A 205 -12.90 -19.40 3.16
N LYS A 206 -13.06 -20.69 2.86
CA LYS A 206 -13.55 -21.67 3.84
C LYS A 206 -12.64 -21.76 5.05
N TRP A 207 -11.33 -21.84 4.83
CA TRP A 207 -10.36 -21.84 5.93
C TRP A 207 -10.54 -20.62 6.85
N ALA A 208 -10.69 -19.43 6.28
CA ALA A 208 -10.89 -18.21 7.05
C ALA A 208 -12.19 -18.19 7.87
N ILE A 209 -13.25 -18.83 7.37
CA ILE A 209 -14.52 -18.98 8.09
C ILE A 209 -14.40 -20.03 9.21
N ASP A 210 -13.71 -21.13 8.93
CA ASP A 210 -13.54 -22.25 9.87
C ASP A 210 -12.53 -21.93 11.00
N HIS A 211 -11.61 -20.98 10.78
CA HIS A 211 -10.57 -20.54 11.72
C HIS A 211 -10.71 -19.05 12.04
N ASP A 212 -11.89 -18.65 12.51
CA ASP A 212 -12.26 -17.23 12.68
C ASP A 212 -11.30 -16.45 13.60
N ASP A 213 -10.86 -17.04 14.72
CA ASP A 213 -9.91 -16.42 15.64
C ASP A 213 -8.54 -16.16 14.98
N GLU A 214 -8.04 -17.13 14.19
CA GLU A 214 -6.79 -16.99 13.45
C GLU A 214 -6.92 -15.96 12.33
N ALA A 215 -8.06 -15.93 11.66
CA ALA A 215 -8.39 -14.93 10.65
C ALA A 215 -8.42 -13.50 11.26
N GLU A 216 -9.00 -13.34 12.46
CA GLU A 216 -9.00 -12.06 13.17
C GLU A 216 -7.59 -11.60 13.51
N GLU A 217 -6.76 -12.51 14.02
CA GLU A 217 -5.37 -12.22 14.35
C GLU A 217 -4.58 -11.78 13.11
N ILE A 218 -4.71 -12.50 11.99
CA ILE A 218 -4.05 -12.15 10.73
C ILE A 218 -4.50 -10.76 10.27
N ALA A 219 -5.81 -10.47 10.30
CA ALA A 219 -6.37 -9.18 9.92
C ALA A 219 -5.81 -8.04 10.80
N ARG A 220 -5.81 -8.23 12.12
CA ARG A 220 -5.28 -7.27 13.09
C ARG A 220 -3.79 -7.00 12.90
N ASN A 221 -3.01 -8.05 12.64
CA ASN A 221 -1.58 -7.96 12.39
C ASN A 221 -1.30 -7.21 11.07
N GLY A 222 -2.01 -7.56 9.99
CA GLY A 222 -1.91 -6.88 8.70
C GLY A 222 -2.25 -5.39 8.77
N ARG A 223 -3.33 -5.07 9.48
CA ARG A 223 -3.77 -3.69 9.74
C ARG A 223 -2.73 -2.88 10.49
N THR A 224 -2.25 -3.42 11.61
CA THR A 224 -1.22 -2.77 12.44
C THR A 224 0.03 -2.51 11.61
N ARG A 225 0.55 -3.54 10.93
CA ARG A 225 1.76 -3.43 10.13
C ARG A 225 1.61 -2.42 9.00
N THR A 226 0.50 -2.43 8.29
CA THR A 226 0.26 -1.48 7.18
C THR A 226 0.18 -0.05 7.69
N ARG A 227 -0.54 0.21 8.78
CA ARG A 227 -0.64 1.54 9.40
C ARG A 227 0.71 2.08 9.84
N GLU A 228 1.62 1.24 10.34
CA GLU A 228 3.00 1.63 10.64
C GLU A 228 3.79 2.05 9.39
N LEU A 229 3.57 1.37 8.26
CA LEU A 229 4.31 1.56 7.00
C LEU A 229 3.85 2.78 6.19
N VAL A 230 2.56 3.13 6.28
CA VAL A 230 1.97 4.26 5.54
C VAL A 230 1.87 5.55 6.35
N THR A 231 2.48 5.60 7.55
CA THR A 231 2.64 6.88 8.25
C THR A 231 3.53 7.82 7.45
N LEU A 232 3.33 9.14 7.55
CA LEU A 232 4.18 10.12 6.88
C LEU A 232 5.68 9.86 7.12
N LEU A 233 6.04 9.55 8.36
CA LEU A 233 7.42 9.43 8.76
C LEU A 233 8.07 8.19 8.15
N THR A 234 7.41 7.04 8.25
CA THR A 234 7.87 5.79 7.61
C THR A 234 7.89 5.93 6.09
N TYR A 235 6.84 6.54 5.53
CA TYR A 235 6.70 6.80 4.10
C TYR A 235 7.83 7.72 3.56
N THR A 236 8.15 8.79 4.28
CA THR A 236 9.27 9.70 3.96
C THR A 236 10.60 8.95 4.06
N ALA A 237 10.80 8.14 5.10
CA ALA A 237 12.03 7.36 5.29
C ALA A 237 12.25 6.31 4.18
N ILE A 238 11.20 5.58 3.79
CA ILE A 238 11.24 4.62 2.68
C ILE A 238 11.62 5.34 1.39
N THR A 239 11.01 6.50 1.13
CA THR A 239 11.30 7.27 -0.06
C THR A 239 12.77 7.71 -0.08
N ILE A 240 13.29 8.24 1.03
CA ILE A 240 14.72 8.60 1.16
C ILE A 240 15.63 7.39 0.93
N LYS A 241 15.30 6.22 1.51
CA LYS A 241 16.06 4.97 1.30
C LYS A 241 16.16 4.63 -0.19
N HIS A 242 15.05 4.74 -0.93
CA HIS A 242 15.01 4.48 -2.36
C HIS A 242 15.83 5.49 -3.18
N PHE A 243 15.76 6.78 -2.85
CA PHE A 243 16.63 7.80 -3.48
C PHE A 243 18.11 7.56 -3.18
N LYS A 244 18.47 7.20 -1.94
CA LYS A 244 19.84 6.82 -1.56
C LYS A 244 20.35 5.63 -2.36
N LYS A 245 19.53 4.60 -2.54
CA LYS A 245 19.86 3.41 -3.33
C LYS A 245 20.13 3.77 -4.80
N ALA A 246 19.33 4.65 -5.39
CA ALA A 246 19.54 5.15 -6.74
C ALA A 246 20.87 5.91 -6.84
N TRP A 247 21.13 6.78 -5.87
CA TRP A 247 22.30 7.65 -5.81
C TRP A 247 23.62 6.88 -5.68
N LYS A 248 23.70 5.92 -4.76
CA LYS A 248 24.91 5.09 -4.52
C LYS A 248 25.35 4.31 -5.76
N LYS A 249 24.41 3.98 -6.66
CA LYS A 249 24.70 3.26 -7.90
C LYS A 249 25.43 4.13 -8.94
N HIS A 250 25.35 5.46 -8.82
CA HIS A 250 25.83 6.40 -9.84
C HIS A 250 26.76 7.52 -9.34
N ASN A 251 26.92 7.72 -8.03
CA ASN A 251 27.80 8.76 -7.48
C ASN A 251 28.40 8.41 -6.10
N THR A 252 29.60 8.93 -5.81
CA THR A 252 30.40 8.70 -4.59
C THR A 252 30.05 9.61 -3.41
N GLN A 253 29.13 10.57 -3.55
CA GLN A 253 28.76 11.50 -2.47
C GLN A 253 27.67 10.95 -1.54
N THR A 254 27.79 11.15 -0.23
CA THR A 254 26.88 10.60 0.78
C THR A 254 25.68 11.53 1.05
N ILE A 255 24.46 11.00 1.01
CA ILE A 255 23.25 11.73 1.48
C ILE A 255 23.17 11.64 3.01
N SER A 256 23.46 12.74 3.70
CA SER A 256 23.28 12.87 5.15
C SER A 256 21.80 13.11 5.48
N LEU A 257 21.22 12.28 6.35
CA LEU A 257 19.96 12.64 7.01
C LEU A 257 20.23 13.80 7.96
N ILE A 258 19.41 14.85 7.91
CA ILE A 258 19.44 15.86 8.98
C ILE A 258 18.85 15.18 10.22
N ALA A 259 19.60 15.14 11.32
CA ALA A 259 19.16 14.58 12.60
C ALA A 259 17.96 15.31 13.23
N SER A 260 17.43 16.34 12.56
CA SER A 260 16.31 17.17 12.99
C SER A 260 15.26 17.31 11.88
N VAL A 261 14.71 16.19 11.40
CA VAL A 261 13.43 16.25 10.67
C VAL A 261 12.31 16.38 11.72
N SER A 262 12.01 17.62 12.11
CA SER A 262 10.82 17.93 12.90
C SER A 262 9.58 17.97 11.99
N VAL A 263 8.74 16.95 12.09
CA VAL A 263 7.39 16.90 11.49
C VAL A 263 6.40 17.62 12.41
N ALA A 264 5.74 18.65 11.87
CA ALA A 264 4.73 19.42 12.57
C ALA A 264 3.37 18.70 12.66
N THR A 265 2.68 18.85 13.79
CA THR A 265 1.23 18.74 13.92
C THR A 265 0.68 20.00 14.58
N VAL A 266 -0.47 20.46 14.12
CA VAL A 266 -1.20 21.62 14.65
C VAL A 266 -1.90 21.21 15.94
N SER A 267 -1.37 21.67 17.08
CA SER A 267 -2.14 21.82 18.30
C SER A 267 -1.53 22.96 19.12
N ASP A 268 -2.36 23.96 19.36
CA ASP A 268 -2.17 25.17 20.17
C ASP A 268 -1.28 26.28 19.58
N LEU A 269 -1.94 27.12 18.78
CA LEU A 269 -1.50 28.48 18.44
C LEU A 269 -1.44 29.34 19.71
N VAL A 270 -0.25 29.42 20.32
CA VAL A 270 0.12 30.58 21.12
C VAL A 270 1.07 31.42 20.28
N MET A 271 0.50 32.47 19.68
CA MET A 271 1.25 33.51 18.97
C MET A 271 2.13 34.27 19.97
N ASN A 272 3.43 34.01 19.96
CA ASN A 272 4.40 35.02 20.35
C ASN A 272 5.72 34.89 19.56
N SER A 273 6.06 36.02 18.95
CA SER A 273 7.31 36.42 18.28
C SER A 273 8.42 35.39 18.09
N ASN A 274 8.50 34.92 16.84
CA ASN A 274 9.71 34.68 16.04
C ASN A 274 10.58 33.43 16.23
N LEU A 275 10.29 32.48 17.12
CA LEU A 275 10.96 31.17 17.13
C LEU A 275 10.00 30.06 17.59
N CYS A 276 9.70 29.09 16.72
CA CYS A 276 8.88 27.93 17.05
C CYS A 276 9.78 26.74 17.40
N HIS A 277 9.83 26.37 18.68
CA HIS A 277 10.52 25.17 19.17
C HIS A 277 9.51 24.03 19.30
N LEU A 278 9.56 23.06 18.39
CA LEU A 278 8.63 21.93 18.32
C LEU A 278 9.31 20.64 18.81
N SER A 279 8.85 20.06 19.92
CA SER A 279 9.31 18.75 20.40
C SER A 279 8.34 17.64 19.99
N ILE A 280 8.85 16.59 19.32
CA ILE A 280 8.04 15.46 18.81
C ILE A 280 8.33 14.19 19.60
N THR A 281 7.29 13.61 20.19
CA THR A 281 7.33 12.31 20.85
C THR A 281 6.85 11.22 19.89
N CYS A 282 7.78 10.63 19.13
CA CYS A 282 7.54 9.40 18.37
C CYS A 282 7.72 8.18 19.30
N SER A 283 6.84 7.17 19.20
CA SER A 283 6.92 5.97 20.04
C SER A 283 8.23 5.22 19.80
N SER A 284 8.74 4.53 20.83
CA SER A 284 9.97 3.73 20.73
C SER A 284 9.93 2.73 19.57
N GLN A 285 8.75 2.16 19.32
CA GLN A 285 8.48 1.20 18.25
C GLN A 285 8.60 1.83 16.85
N GLN A 286 8.03 3.02 16.64
CA GLN A 286 8.15 3.74 15.38
C GLN A 286 9.60 4.18 15.11
N ARG A 287 10.32 4.67 16.12
CA ARG A 287 11.75 5.02 16.00
C ARG A 287 12.58 3.80 15.59
N SER A 288 12.35 2.66 16.22
CA SER A 288 13.02 1.39 15.89
C SER A 288 12.73 0.95 14.46
N LEU A 289 11.46 1.04 14.01
CA LEU A 289 11.08 0.72 12.64
C LEU A 289 11.80 1.61 11.61
N ILE A 290 11.79 2.93 11.81
CA ILE A 290 12.46 3.88 10.92
C ILE A 290 13.96 3.61 10.89
N TYR A 291 14.56 3.40 12.06
CA TYR A 291 15.97 3.07 12.18
C TYR A 291 16.31 1.78 11.42
N ASN A 292 15.51 0.72 11.56
CA ASN A 292 15.71 -0.54 10.83
C ASN A 292 15.53 -0.38 9.32
N ILE A 293 14.50 0.35 8.88
CA ILE A 293 14.27 0.67 7.46
C ILE A 293 15.49 1.37 6.88
N LEU A 294 16.08 2.33 7.61
CA LEU A 294 17.26 3.07 7.16
C LEU A 294 18.57 2.27 7.30
N ARG A 295 18.66 1.33 8.25
CA ARG A 295 19.88 0.57 8.62
C ARG A 295 20.10 -0.73 7.87
N GLU A 296 19.10 -1.29 7.18
CA GLU A 296 19.34 -2.44 6.28
C GLU A 296 20.39 -2.18 5.19
N ASP A 297 20.84 -0.93 5.02
CA ASP A 297 22.16 -0.61 4.47
C ASP A 297 23.21 -0.58 5.61
N ASN A 298 24.16 -1.53 5.60
CA ASN A 298 25.30 -1.67 6.54
C ASN A 298 26.29 -0.46 6.61
N SER A 299 25.83 0.76 6.35
CA SER A 299 26.64 1.98 6.32
C SER A 299 26.18 3.08 7.29
N ILE A 300 25.34 2.78 8.28
CA ILE A 300 25.09 3.71 9.40
C ILE A 300 26.03 3.32 10.55
N THR A 301 27.23 3.90 10.57
CA THR A 301 27.96 4.10 11.84
C THR A 301 27.37 5.34 12.53
N ASN A 302 27.30 5.26 13.87
CA ASN A 302 26.78 6.28 14.78
C ASN A 302 27.16 7.72 14.41
#